data_AF-A0A973MH54-F1
#
_entry.id   AF-A0A973MH54-F1
#
_cell.length_a   1.000
_cell.length_b   1.000
_cell.length_c   1.000
_cell.angle_alpha   90.00
_cell.angle_beta   90.00
_cell.angle_gamma   90.00
#
_symmetry.space_group_name_H-M   'P 1'
#
loop_
_entity.id
_entity.type
_entity.pdbx_description
1 polymer ?
#
loop_
_entity_poly.entity_id
_entity_poly.type
_entity_poly.pdbx_seq_one_letter_code
_entity_poly.pdbx_strand_id
1 'polypeptide(L)'
;IAPLQLDFIERCVRLWSNPGDLVLSPFAGIGSEGVVSVRLGRRFVGCELKASYWRTAVANLTTAEAEVSTPSLFDTTDVAA
;
A
#
# COMPACT_ATOMS: atom_id res chain seq x y z
N ILE A 1 13.49 -13.99 -0.51
CA ILE A 1 13.02 -12.78 -1.21
C ILE A 1 13.99 -11.66 -0.88
N ALA A 2 14.27 -10.75 -1.81
CA ALA A 2 15.00 -9.51 -1.57
C ALA A 2 14.00 -8.35 -1.79
N PRO A 3 13.30 -7.89 -0.75
CA PRO A 3 12.34 -6.80 -0.89
C PRO A 3 13.08 -5.50 -1.20
N LEU A 4 12.52 -4.70 -2.11
CA LEU A 4 13.01 -3.36 -2.42
C LEU A 4 12.76 -2.44 -1.21
N GLN A 5 13.69 -1.51 -0.98
CA GLN A 5 13.65 -0.60 0.15
C GLN A 5 12.41 0.31 0.09
N LEU A 6 11.70 0.45 1.22
CA LEU A 6 10.43 1.19 1.28
C LEU A 6 10.59 2.66 0.89
N ASP A 7 11.65 3.33 1.33
CA ASP A 7 11.89 4.75 1.03
C ASP A 7 12.07 5.00 -0.46
N PHE A 8 12.70 4.06 -1.17
CA PHE A 8 12.86 4.14 -2.62
C PHE A 8 11.48 4.04 -3.30
N ILE A 9 10.70 3.03 -2.93
CA ILE A 9 9.32 2.85 -3.42
C ILE A 9 8.49 4.11 -3.15
N GLU A 10 8.55 4.67 -1.94
CA GLU A 10 7.78 5.85 -1.56
C GLU A 10 8.10 7.04 -2.47
N ARG A 11 9.40 7.28 -2.72
CA ARG A 11 9.84 8.32 -3.64
C ARG A 11 9.28 8.09 -5.04
N CYS A 12 9.32 6.86 -5.54
CA CYS A 12 8.79 6.50 -6.85
C CYS A 12 7.28 6.76 -6.94
N VAL A 13 6.51 6.24 -5.98
CA VAL A 13 5.04 6.41 -5.95
C VAL A 13 4.66 7.88 -5.87
N ARG A 14 5.35 8.69 -5.05
CA ARG A 14 5.09 10.13 -4.95
C ARG A 14 5.42 10.89 -6.24
N LEU A 15 6.48 10.51 -6.95
CA LEU A 15 6.95 11.23 -8.13
C LEU A 15 6.09 10.94 -9.37
N TRP A 16 5.53 9.73 -9.48
CA TRP A 16 4.88 9.24 -10.70
C TRP A 16 3.40 8.89 -10.55
N SER A 17 2.76 9.22 -9.42
CA SER A 17 1.32 9.03 -9.23
C SER A 17 0.70 10.09 -8.31
N ASN A 18 -0.57 10.36 -8.52
CA ASN A 18 -1.40 11.19 -7.64
C ASN A 18 -2.17 10.32 -6.63
N PRO A 19 -2.60 10.89 -5.48
CA PRO A 19 -3.58 10.23 -4.62
C PRO A 19 -4.81 9.76 -5.42
N GLY A 20 -5.28 8.54 -5.15
CA GLY A 20 -6.40 7.89 -5.86
C GLY A 20 -6.00 7.13 -7.13
N ASP A 21 -4.80 7.36 -7.69
CA ASP A 21 -4.31 6.63 -8.86
C ASP A 21 -4.18 5.14 -8.58
N LEU A 22 -4.22 4.34 -9.65
CA LEU A 22 -3.99 2.90 -9.59
C LEU A 22 -2.52 2.59 -9.93
N VAL A 23 -1.80 2.00 -8.98
CA VAL A 23 -0.42 1.53 -9.16
C VAL A 23 -0.43 0.04 -9.50
N LEU A 24 0.26 -0.35 -10.57
CA LEU A 24 0.41 -1.74 -11.00
C LEU A 24 1.82 -2.25 -10.70
N SER A 25 1.91 -3.45 -10.12
CA SER A 25 3.15 -4.23 -10.08
C SER A 25 2.98 -5.63 -10.69
N PRO A 26 3.62 -5.93 -11.84
CA PRO A 26 3.55 -7.25 -12.45
C PRO A 26 4.37 -8.32 -11.70
N PHE A 27 5.24 -7.91 -10.77
CA PHE A 27 6.11 -8.78 -9.97
C PHE A 27 6.07 -8.33 -8.51
N ALA A 28 4.88 -8.39 -7.91
CA ALA A 28 4.60 -7.77 -6.63
C ALA A 28 5.40 -8.37 -5.45
N GLY A 29 5.95 -9.59 -5.59
CA GLY A 29 6.71 -10.24 -4.53
C GLY A 29 5.87 -10.37 -3.26
N ILE A 30 6.33 -9.75 -2.17
CA ILE A 30 5.61 -9.69 -0.89
C ILE A 30 4.74 -8.42 -0.73
N GLY A 31 4.48 -7.70 -1.82
CA GLY A 31 3.55 -6.58 -1.86
C GLY A 31 4.08 -5.23 -1.38
N SER A 32 5.39 -5.04 -1.21
CA SER A 32 5.98 -3.81 -0.66
C SER A 32 5.56 -2.55 -1.42
N GLU A 33 5.51 -2.60 -2.76
CA GLU A 33 5.06 -1.50 -3.61
C GLU A 33 3.60 -1.14 -3.35
N GLY A 34 2.76 -2.15 -3.12
CA GLY A 34 1.35 -1.96 -2.81
C GLY A 34 1.11 -1.45 -1.40
N VAL A 35 1.85 -1.95 -0.40
CA VAL A 35 1.79 -1.42 0.98
C VAL A 35 2.07 0.08 1.00
N VAL A 36 3.14 0.51 0.32
CA VAL A 36 3.48 1.94 0.23
C VAL A 36 2.42 2.70 -0.56
N SER A 37 1.92 2.15 -1.67
CA SER A 37 0.87 2.78 -2.48
C SER A 37 -0.41 3.02 -1.66
N VAL A 38 -0.89 2.00 -0.94
CA VAL A 38 -2.09 2.07 -0.08
C VAL A 38 -1.91 3.10 1.03
N ARG A 39 -0.78 3.07 1.75
CA ARG A 39 -0.47 4.05 2.81
C ARG A 39 -0.40 5.48 2.30
N LEU A 40 0.01 5.66 1.05
CA LEU A 40 0.04 6.96 0.37
C LEU A 40 -1.32 7.36 -0.24
N GLY A 41 -2.39 6.59 -0.02
CA GLY A 41 -3.72 6.89 -0.55
C GLY A 41 -3.89 6.59 -2.04
N ARG A 42 -3.12 5.67 -2.60
CA ARG A 42 -3.30 5.12 -3.95
C ARG A 42 -3.97 3.76 -3.88
N ARG A 43 -4.58 3.33 -4.99
CA ARG A 43 -5.05 1.95 -5.19
C ARG A 43 -3.91 1.11 -5.75
N PHE A 44 -3.95 -0.19 -5.53
CA PHE A 44 -2.90 -1.10 -5.98
C PHE A 44 -3.45 -2.38 -6.62
N VAL A 45 -2.82 -2.82 -7.70
CA VAL A 45 -3.02 -4.14 -8.29
C VAL A 45 -1.65 -4.79 -8.49
N GLY A 46 -1.52 -6.05 -8.06
CA GLY A 46 -0.26 -6.79 -8.12
C GLY A 46 -0.44 -8.22 -8.60
N CYS A 47 0.54 -8.71 -9.37
CA CYS A 47 0.65 -10.11 -9.78
C CYS A 47 1.90 -10.75 -9.16
N GLU A 48 1.79 -11.99 -8.68
CA GLU A 48 2.93 -12.76 -8.17
C GLU A 48 2.69 -14.25 -8.42
N LEU A 49 3.70 -14.93 -8.95
CA LEU A 49 3.61 -16.34 -9.36
C LEU A 49 3.76 -17.29 -8.16
N LYS A 50 4.68 -16.97 -7.23
CA LYS A 50 4.98 -17.85 -6.11
C LYS A 50 3.91 -17.71 -5.04
N ALA A 51 3.10 -18.76 -4.89
CA ALA A 51 1.96 -18.78 -3.96
C ALA A 51 2.32 -18.40 -2.51
N SER A 52 3.53 -18.71 -2.02
CA SER A 52 3.95 -18.28 -0.68
C SER A 52 4.13 -16.76 -0.59
N TYR A 53 4.71 -16.13 -1.62
CA TYR A 53 4.93 -14.68 -1.65
C TYR A 53 3.62 -13.95 -1.89
N TRP A 54 2.78 -14.48 -2.77
CA TRP A 54 1.42 -13.98 -2.98
C TRP A 54 0.62 -13.94 -1.67
N ARG A 55 0.64 -15.02 -0.87
CA ARG A 55 -0.06 -15.05 0.44
C ARG A 55 0.50 -13.99 1.41
N THR A 56 1.82 -13.82 1.45
CA THR A 56 2.44 -12.75 2.24
C THR A 56 2.04 -11.36 1.74
N ALA A 57 1.98 -11.14 0.42
CA ALA A 57 1.53 -9.90 -0.17
C ALA A 57 0.09 -9.57 0.22
N VAL A 58 -0.83 -10.55 0.14
CA VAL A 58 -2.22 -10.39 0.58
C VAL A 58 -2.27 -9.99 2.05
N ALA A 59 -1.57 -10.71 2.94
CA ALA A 59 -1.56 -10.37 4.36
C ALA A 59 -1.03 -8.96 4.65
N ASN A 60 0.06 -8.56 3.98
CA ASN A 60 0.65 -7.23 4.10
C ASN A 60 -0.30 -6.13 3.60
N LEU A 61 -0.95 -6.35 2.45
CA LEU A 61 -1.90 -5.40 1.88
C LEU A 61 -3.15 -5.26 2.75
N THR A 62 -3.73 -6.36 3.23
CA THR A 62 -4.87 -6.32 4.16
C THR A 62 -4.54 -5.57 5.44
N THR A 63 -3.32 -5.74 5.96
CA THR A 63 -2.85 -4.99 7.13
C THR A 63 -2.74 -3.50 6.82
N ALA A 64 -2.13 -3.13 5.69
CA ALA A 64 -2.00 -1.73 5.27
C ALA A 64 -3.36 -1.05 5.03
N GLU A 65 -4.32 -1.75 4.41
CA GLU A 65 -5.69 -1.25 4.23
C GLU A 65 -6.40 -1.02 5.57
N ALA A 66 -6.23 -1.94 6.53
CA ALA A 66 -6.79 -1.80 7.87
C ALA A 66 -6.17 -0.62 8.64
N GLU A 67 -4.85 -0.44 8.56
CA GLU A 67 -4.13 0.71 9.15
C GLU A 67 -4.67 2.04 8.61
N VAL A 68 -4.86 2.16 7.29
CA VAL A 68 -5.37 3.39 6.66
C VAL A 68 -6.85 3.63 6.98
N SER A 69 -7.63 2.57 7.14
CA SER A 69 -9.07 2.67 7.42
C SER A 69 -9.38 2.89 8.90
N THR A 70 -8.40 2.69 9.79
CA THR A 70 -8.58 2.88 11.23
C THR A 70 -8.66 4.38 11.52
N PRO A 71 -9.79 4.89 12.04
CA PRO A 71 -9.91 6.31 12.38
C PRO A 71 -8.91 6.66 13.47
N SER A 72 -8.25 7.81 13.31
CA SER A 72 -7.40 8.37 14.35
C SER A 72 -8.24 8.98 15.47
N LEU A 73 -7.64 9.15 16.66
CA LEU A 73 -8.27 9.84 17.78
C LEU A 73 -8.73 11.27 17.40
N PHE A 74 -8.08 11.89 16.43
CA PHE A 74 -8.36 13.26 15.97
C PHE A 74 -9.42 13.32 14.86
N ASP A 75 -9.83 12.17 14.29
CA ASP A 75 -10.84 12.15 13.24
C ASP A 75 -12.26 12.37 13.80
N THR A 76 -12.43 12.25 15.13
CA THR A 76 -13.75 12.33 15.80
C THR A 76 -14.12 13.73 16.33
N THR A 77 -13.28 14.76 16.17
CA THR A 77 -13.48 16.07 16.82
C THR A 77 -14.17 17.16 15.98
N ASP A 78 -14.61 16.88 14.75
CA ASP A 78 -15.36 17.84 13.91
C ASP A 78 -16.88 17.63 13.92
N VAL A 79 -17.47 17.51 15.12
CA VAL A 79 -18.94 17.55 15.30
C VAL A 79 -19.32 18.48 16.44
N ALA A 80 -19.13 19.79 16.24
CA ALA A 80 -19.89 20.86 16.90
C ALA A 80 -19.48 22.25 16.33
N ALA A 81 -20.08 22.62 15.20
CA ALA A 81 -20.31 24.02 14.83
C ALA A 81 -21.78 24.17 14.43
#